data_AF-A0A8T3T3W2-F1
#
_entry.id   AF-A0A8T3T3W2-F1
#
_cell.length_a   1.000
_cell.length_b   1.000
_cell.length_c   1.000
_cell.angle_alpha   90.00
_cell.angle_beta   90.00
_cell.angle_gamma   90.00
#
_symmetry.space_group_name_H-M   'P 1'
#
loop_
_entity.id
_entity.type
_entity.pdbx_description
1 polymer ?
#
loop_
_entity_poly.entity_id
_entity_poly.type
_entity_poly.pdbx_seq_one_letter_code
_entity_poly.pdbx_strand_id
1 'polypeptide(L)'
;MTIFAREPGRGLRAPHTVLVVGSGAREHALCWKLAAEAGVKRVLVAPGNAGMGDVAETVPQVAAGDGAGLLELCGRERVDLVVIGPEGPLVDGVGDRLRTAGVATFGPDAAAAQIEGSKAFCRDIADAAGIPMAEGKAFDRLEPAYRYGQGLG
;
A
#
# COMPACT_ATOMS: atom_id res chain seq x y z
N MET A 1 23.97 10.27 -4.65
CA MET A 1 23.17 11.30 -5.33
C MET A 1 21.77 11.26 -4.72
N THR A 2 21.53 12.04 -3.67
CA THR A 2 20.30 11.96 -2.86
C THR A 2 19.24 12.84 -3.50
N ILE A 3 18.41 12.27 -4.38
CA ILE A 3 17.39 13.00 -5.16
C ILE A 3 16.20 13.46 -4.26
N PHE A 4 16.08 12.90 -3.05
CA PHE A 4 14.92 13.10 -2.16
C PHE A 4 15.22 13.79 -0.83
N ALA A 5 16.33 14.53 -0.71
CA ALA A 5 16.61 15.27 0.52
C ALA A 5 15.54 16.37 0.73
N ARG A 6 14.74 16.21 1.78
CA ARG A 6 13.67 17.15 2.16
C ARG A 6 14.30 18.32 2.94
N GLU A 7 14.23 19.53 2.40
CA GLU A 7 14.65 20.76 3.10
C GLU A 7 13.77 21.00 4.34
N PRO A 8 14.34 21.13 5.56
CA PRO A 8 13.55 21.40 6.76
C PRO A 8 12.93 22.81 6.72
N GLY A 9 11.63 22.92 7.00
CA GLY A 9 10.91 24.20 7.14
C GLY A 9 9.97 24.59 5.98
N ARG A 10 9.90 23.81 4.90
CA ARG A 10 8.90 24.05 3.84
C ARG A 10 7.53 23.52 4.28
N GLY A 11 6.53 24.39 4.39
CA GLY A 11 5.14 23.99 4.67
C GLY A 11 4.64 22.90 3.71
N LEU A 12 3.64 22.12 4.13
CA LEU A 12 3.05 21.04 3.34
C LEU A 12 2.60 21.59 1.97
N ARG A 13 3.35 21.26 0.92
CA ARG A 13 2.95 21.46 -0.47
C ARG A 13 2.45 20.14 -1.01
N ALA A 14 1.37 20.18 -1.77
CA ALA A 14 0.86 19.01 -2.47
C ALA A 14 1.96 18.42 -3.37
N PRO A 15 2.06 17.08 -3.47
CA PRO A 15 2.96 16.44 -4.41
C PRO A 15 2.58 16.85 -5.84
N HIS A 16 3.56 17.17 -6.67
CA HIS A 16 3.32 17.50 -8.07
C HIS A 16 3.08 16.24 -8.90
N THR A 17 3.86 15.17 -8.65
CA THR A 17 3.72 13.87 -9.31
C THR A 17 3.42 12.79 -8.27
N VAL A 18 2.30 12.08 -8.42
CA VAL A 18 1.91 10.96 -7.55
C VAL A 18 1.92 9.66 -8.35
N LEU A 19 2.50 8.61 -7.78
CA LEU A 19 2.41 7.24 -8.30
C LEU A 19 1.46 6.43 -7.44
N VAL A 20 0.38 5.92 -8.03
CA VAL A 20 -0.51 4.93 -7.40
C VAL A 20 -0.06 3.53 -7.81
N VAL A 21 0.09 2.62 -6.86
CA VAL A 21 0.48 1.22 -7.13
C VAL A 21 -0.76 0.34 -7.04
N GLY A 22 -0.99 -0.48 -8.06
CA GLY A 22 -2.11 -1.40 -8.18
C GLY A 22 -2.86 -1.26 -9.51
N SER A 23 -3.95 -2.00 -9.64
CA SER A 23 -4.72 -2.12 -10.89
C SER A 23 -6.22 -2.32 -10.68
N GLY A 24 -6.71 -2.23 -9.43
CA GLY A 24 -8.09 -2.46 -9.07
C GLY A 24 -8.96 -1.20 -9.14
N ALA A 25 -10.24 -1.37 -8.80
CA ALA A 25 -11.20 -0.27 -8.71
C ALA A 25 -10.84 0.74 -7.61
N ARG A 26 -10.24 0.28 -6.50
CA ARG A 26 -9.73 1.15 -5.44
C ARG A 26 -8.69 2.12 -5.98
N GLU A 27 -7.71 1.62 -6.72
CA GLU A 27 -6.67 2.46 -7.31
C GLU A 27 -7.23 3.41 -8.37
N HIS A 28 -8.27 2.99 -9.10
CA HIS A 28 -8.95 3.87 -10.05
C HIS A 28 -9.59 5.04 -9.30
N ALA A 29 -10.35 4.77 -8.23
CA ALA A 29 -10.95 5.82 -7.41
C ALA A 29 -9.91 6.78 -6.81
N LEU A 30 -8.76 6.26 -6.35
CA LEU A 30 -7.64 7.08 -5.88
C LEU A 30 -7.08 7.97 -6.99
N CYS A 31 -6.81 7.42 -8.17
CA CYS A 31 -6.32 8.18 -9.32
C CYS A 31 -7.31 9.29 -9.73
N TRP A 32 -8.59 8.94 -9.84
CA TRP A 32 -9.67 9.88 -10.15
C TRP A 32 -9.68 11.06 -9.17
N LYS A 33 -9.59 10.79 -7.87
CA LYS A 33 -9.60 11.86 -6.87
C LYS A 33 -8.33 12.70 -6.92
N LEU A 34 -7.16 12.07 -7.02
CA LEU A 34 -5.86 12.76 -7.08
C LEU A 34 -5.74 13.64 -8.32
N ALA A 35 -6.25 13.20 -9.47
CA ALA A 35 -6.24 13.97 -10.71
C ALA A 35 -7.09 15.26 -10.63
N ALA A 36 -8.09 15.29 -9.74
CA ALA A 36 -8.93 16.47 -9.51
C ALA A 36 -8.31 17.48 -8.52
N GLU A 37 -7.22 17.13 -7.83
CA GLU A 37 -6.60 18.01 -6.84
C GLU A 37 -5.71 19.08 -7.50
N ALA A 38 -5.97 20.36 -7.21
CA ALA A 38 -5.29 21.48 -7.88
C ALA A 38 -3.74 21.48 -7.74
N GLY A 39 -3.25 20.90 -6.65
CA GLY A 39 -1.83 20.78 -6.34
C GLY A 39 -1.11 19.62 -7.06
N VAL A 40 -1.85 18.62 -7.52
CA VAL A 40 -1.32 17.46 -8.25
C VAL A 40 -1.31 17.80 -9.74
N LYS A 41 -0.19 17.53 -10.42
CA LYS A 41 -0.02 17.81 -11.85
C LYS A 41 0.03 16.54 -12.69
N ARG A 42 0.53 15.45 -12.13
CA ARG A 42 0.61 14.16 -12.81
C ARG A 42 0.23 13.04 -11.84
N VAL A 43 -0.59 12.12 -12.34
CA VAL A 43 -0.91 10.87 -11.66
C VAL A 43 -0.44 9.73 -12.56
N LEU A 44 0.48 8.92 -12.04
CA LEU A 44 0.95 7.69 -12.65
C LEU A 44 0.26 6.53 -11.94
N VAL A 45 0.02 5.42 -12.65
CA VAL A 45 -0.47 4.19 -12.03
C VAL A 45 0.29 2.97 -12.56
N ALA A 46 0.78 2.12 -11.65
CA ALA A 46 1.58 0.94 -11.99
C ALA A 46 1.03 -0.34 -11.32
N PRO A 47 0.64 -1.39 -12.07
CA PRO A 47 0.57 -1.43 -13.53
C PRO A 47 -0.65 -0.67 -14.10
N GLY A 48 -1.67 -0.39 -13.27
CA GLY A 48 -2.93 0.18 -13.73
C GLY A 48 -3.79 -0.79 -14.54
N ASN A 49 -4.89 -0.27 -15.11
CA ASN A 49 -5.75 -0.99 -16.04
C ASN A 49 -6.29 -0.05 -17.14
N ALA A 50 -6.90 -0.61 -18.18
CA ALA A 50 -7.38 0.14 -19.34
C ALA A 50 -8.44 1.22 -19.01
N GLY A 51 -9.16 1.09 -17.91
CA GLY A 51 -10.18 2.06 -17.49
C GLY A 51 -9.62 3.32 -16.83
N MET A 52 -8.32 3.38 -16.55
CA MET A 52 -7.69 4.50 -15.82
C MET A 52 -7.10 5.59 -16.74
N GLY A 53 -7.11 5.39 -18.07
CA GLY A 53 -6.43 6.29 -19.01
C GLY A 53 -6.94 7.74 -18.99
N ASP A 54 -8.19 7.96 -18.59
CA ASP A 54 -8.78 9.30 -18.48
C ASP A 54 -8.35 10.05 -17.20
N VAL A 55 -7.77 9.35 -16.21
CA VAL A 55 -7.44 9.91 -14.90
C VAL A 55 -5.98 9.69 -14.48
N ALA A 56 -5.22 8.84 -15.18
CA ALA A 56 -3.82 8.56 -14.87
C ALA A 56 -3.03 8.04 -16.09
N GLU A 57 -1.73 8.29 -16.07
CA GLU A 57 -0.75 7.71 -16.99
C GLU A 57 -0.42 6.27 -16.53
N THR A 58 -0.87 5.26 -17.28
CA THR A 58 -0.66 3.84 -16.94
C THR A 58 0.75 3.36 -17.30
N VAL A 59 1.39 2.61 -16.41
CA VAL A 59 2.74 2.04 -16.58
C VAL A 59 2.68 0.51 -16.47
N PRO A 60 2.11 -0.19 -17.47
CA PRO A 60 1.78 -1.62 -17.38
C PRO A 60 3.00 -2.54 -17.23
N GLN A 61 4.19 -2.08 -17.60
CA GLN A 61 5.44 -2.84 -17.53
C GLN A 61 6.02 -2.95 -16.12
N VAL A 62 5.51 -2.20 -15.14
CA VAL A 62 5.96 -2.27 -13.73
C VAL A 62 4.87 -2.89 -12.88
N ALA A 63 5.15 -4.09 -12.34
CA ALA A 63 4.20 -4.81 -11.49
C ALA A 63 4.13 -4.19 -10.09
N ALA A 64 2.98 -4.38 -9.41
CA ALA A 64 2.76 -3.81 -8.08
C ALA A 64 3.73 -4.33 -7.00
N GLY A 65 4.18 -5.57 -7.14
CA GLY A 65 5.20 -6.18 -6.26
C GLY A 65 6.64 -5.92 -6.69
N ASP A 66 6.88 -5.28 -7.84
CA ASP A 66 8.23 -5.00 -8.34
C ASP A 66 8.80 -3.74 -7.67
N GLY A 67 9.25 -3.88 -6.42
CA GLY A 67 9.83 -2.76 -5.67
C GLY A 67 11.08 -2.15 -6.31
N ALA A 68 11.81 -2.89 -7.16
CA ALA A 68 12.96 -2.34 -7.88
C ALA A 68 12.51 -1.50 -9.09
N GLY A 69 11.62 -2.02 -9.91
CA GLY A 69 11.03 -1.29 -11.04
C GLY A 69 10.24 -0.06 -10.59
N LEU A 70 9.53 -0.14 -9.47
CA LEU A 70 8.84 1.01 -8.87
C LEU A 70 9.82 2.10 -8.42
N LEU A 71 10.96 1.72 -7.82
CA LEU A 71 11.98 2.68 -7.42
C LEU A 71 12.64 3.36 -8.63
N GLU A 72 12.94 2.60 -9.69
CA GLU A 72 13.45 3.14 -10.95
C GLU A 72 12.44 4.12 -11.58
N LEU A 73 11.17 3.73 -11.63
CA LEU A 73 10.08 4.57 -12.11
C LEU A 73 9.98 5.88 -11.31
N CYS A 74 10.10 5.82 -9.98
CA CYS A 74 10.08 7.01 -9.13
C CYS A 74 11.21 7.99 -9.48
N GLY A 75 12.42 7.47 -9.72
CA GLY A 75 13.56 8.30 -10.12
C GLY A 75 13.39 8.91 -11.51
N ARG A 76 12.94 8.11 -12.48
CA ARG A 76 12.74 8.54 -13.88
C ARG A 76 11.66 9.62 -14.00
N GLU A 77 10.52 9.42 -13.33
CA GLU A 77 9.35 10.30 -13.43
C GLU A 77 9.34 11.44 -12.40
N ARG A 78 10.34 11.47 -11.50
CA ARG A 78 10.43 12.43 -10.39
C ARG A 78 9.17 12.39 -9.53
N VAL A 79 8.80 11.20 -9.08
CA VAL A 79 7.65 10.97 -8.20
C VAL A 79 7.91 11.61 -6.84
N ASP A 80 6.96 12.43 -6.38
CA ASP A 80 7.02 13.07 -5.06
C ASP A 80 6.38 12.22 -3.97
N LEU A 81 5.37 11.42 -4.33
CA LEU A 81 4.62 10.55 -3.42
C LEU A 81 4.21 9.25 -4.12
N VAL A 82 4.44 8.13 -3.46
CA VAL A 82 3.87 6.83 -3.84
C VAL A 82 2.70 6.49 -2.91
N VAL A 83 1.58 6.02 -3.47
CA VAL A 83 0.42 5.51 -2.73
C VAL A 83 0.25 4.04 -3.09
N ILE A 84 0.46 3.14 -2.12
CA ILE A 84 0.33 1.71 -2.37
C ILE A 84 -1.11 1.28 -2.08
N GLY A 85 -1.82 0.86 -3.13
CA GLY A 85 -3.20 0.39 -3.04
C GLY A 85 -3.33 -1.04 -2.50
N PRO A 86 -2.74 -2.06 -3.15
CA PRO A 86 -2.89 -3.46 -2.75
C PRO A 86 -2.10 -3.81 -1.49
N GLU A 87 -2.67 -4.72 -0.73
CA GLU A 87 -2.17 -5.20 0.56
C GLU A 87 -0.92 -6.06 0.39
N GLY A 88 -0.89 -6.91 -0.66
CA GLY A 88 0.24 -7.81 -0.94
C GLY A 88 1.61 -7.10 -0.97
N PRO A 89 1.80 -6.07 -1.81
CA PRO A 89 3.04 -5.29 -1.84
C PRO A 89 3.42 -4.63 -0.51
N LEU A 90 2.44 -4.24 0.32
CA LEU A 90 2.70 -3.70 1.65
C LEU A 90 3.27 -4.78 2.57
N VAL A 91 2.62 -5.95 2.60
CA VAL A 91 3.07 -7.14 3.35
C VAL A 91 4.47 -7.59 2.91
N ASP A 92 4.75 -7.51 1.61
CA ASP A 92 6.05 -7.89 1.02
C ASP A 92 7.16 -6.83 1.20
N GLY A 93 6.85 -5.68 1.83
CA GLY A 93 7.84 -4.64 2.14
C GLY A 93 8.25 -3.75 0.97
N VAL A 94 7.42 -3.64 -0.07
CA VAL A 94 7.65 -2.69 -1.17
C VAL A 94 7.69 -1.26 -0.64
N GLY A 95 6.78 -0.89 0.28
CA GLY A 95 6.76 0.43 0.87
C GLY A 95 8.03 0.76 1.67
N ASP A 96 8.59 -0.23 2.37
CA ASP A 96 9.82 -0.09 3.15
C ASP A 96 11.03 0.16 2.27
N ARG A 97 11.12 -0.58 1.16
CA ARG A 97 12.16 -0.36 0.16
C ARG A 97 12.14 1.07 -0.38
N LEU A 98 10.96 1.58 -0.74
CA LEU A 98 10.80 2.93 -1.27
C LEU A 98 11.18 3.99 -0.23
N ARG A 99 10.69 3.86 1.01
CA ARG A 99 11.06 4.78 2.11
C ARG A 99 12.56 4.76 2.42
N THR A 100 13.18 3.58 2.43
CA THR A 100 14.63 3.43 2.64
C THR A 100 15.43 4.16 1.56
N ALA A 101 14.93 4.19 0.33
CA ALA A 101 15.52 4.94 -0.78
C ALA A 101 15.20 6.45 -0.76
N GLY A 102 14.47 6.94 0.25
CA GLY A 102 14.08 8.33 0.41
C GLY A 102 12.80 8.74 -0.31
N VAL A 103 12.08 7.82 -0.95
CA VAL A 103 10.83 8.12 -1.64
C VAL A 103 9.69 8.21 -0.61
N ALA A 104 8.98 9.35 -0.58
CA ALA A 104 7.82 9.48 0.28
C ALA A 104 6.73 8.49 -0.15
N THR A 105 6.28 7.67 0.80
CA THR A 105 5.39 6.54 0.53
C THR A 105 4.25 6.51 1.54
N PHE A 106 3.02 6.53 1.04
CA PHE A 106 1.79 6.35 1.80
C PHE A 106 1.37 4.88 1.79
N GLY A 107 1.20 4.35 3.00
CA GLY A 107 0.92 2.94 3.28
C GLY A 107 1.75 2.49 4.49
N PRO A 108 1.28 1.46 5.24
CA PRO A 108 2.01 0.91 6.38
C PRO A 108 3.38 0.33 5.95
N ASP A 109 4.27 0.14 6.93
CA ASP A 109 5.43 -0.75 6.75
C ASP A 109 5.00 -2.22 6.75
N ALA A 110 5.88 -3.13 6.34
CA ALA A 110 5.60 -4.56 6.28
C ALA A 110 5.17 -5.15 7.63
N ALA A 111 5.71 -4.63 8.73
CA ALA A 111 5.38 -5.10 10.08
C ALA A 111 3.93 -4.71 10.45
N ALA A 112 3.54 -3.45 10.21
CA ALA A 112 2.19 -2.97 10.45
C ALA A 112 1.18 -3.58 9.46
N ALA A 113 1.57 -3.82 8.21
CA ALA A 113 0.72 -4.44 7.19
C ALA A 113 0.27 -5.88 7.56
N GLN A 114 0.99 -6.56 8.46
CA GLN A 114 0.58 -7.87 8.98
C GLN A 114 -0.79 -7.86 9.66
N ILE A 115 -1.24 -6.72 10.19
CA ILE A 115 -2.56 -6.61 10.82
C ILE A 115 -3.70 -6.93 9.85
N GLU A 116 -3.49 -6.69 8.55
CA GLU A 116 -4.42 -7.04 7.48
C GLU A 116 -4.02 -8.38 6.82
N GLY A 117 -2.72 -8.65 6.68
CA GLY A 117 -2.22 -9.88 6.05
C GLY A 117 -2.43 -11.17 6.85
N SER A 118 -2.52 -11.10 8.19
CA SER A 118 -2.64 -12.26 9.07
C SER A 118 -3.76 -12.07 10.10
N LYS A 119 -4.86 -12.83 9.93
CA LYS A 119 -5.98 -12.83 10.88
C LYS A 119 -5.57 -13.28 12.29
N ALA A 120 -4.61 -14.19 12.38
CA ALA A 120 -4.09 -14.65 13.67
C ALA A 120 -3.33 -13.52 14.37
N PHE A 121 -2.43 -12.84 13.64
CA PHE A 121 -1.69 -11.69 14.19
C PHE A 121 -2.63 -10.55 14.59
N CYS A 122 -3.63 -10.24 13.75
CA CYS A 122 -4.66 -9.25 14.06
C CYS A 122 -5.40 -9.58 15.37
N ARG A 123 -5.72 -10.86 15.60
CA ARG A 123 -6.29 -11.34 16.85
C ARG A 123 -5.35 -11.17 18.03
N ASP A 124 -4.09 -11.58 17.89
CA ASP A 124 -3.11 -11.43 18.97
C ASP A 124 -2.95 -9.96 19.39
N ILE A 125 -2.95 -9.03 18.44
CA ILE A 125 -2.92 -7.58 18.69
C ILE A 125 -4.18 -7.11 19.41
N ALA A 126 -5.36 -7.53 18.95
CA ALA A 126 -6.63 -7.15 19.56
C ALA A 126 -6.77 -7.70 20.99
N ASP A 127 -6.42 -8.96 21.22
CA ASP A 127 -6.44 -9.60 22.53
C ASP A 127 -5.46 -8.89 23.49
N ALA A 128 -4.24 -8.60 23.04
CA ALA A 128 -3.25 -7.86 23.82
C ALA A 128 -3.69 -6.42 24.14
N ALA A 129 -4.44 -5.77 23.25
CA ALA A 129 -4.95 -4.42 23.42
C ALA A 129 -6.33 -4.36 24.12
N GLY A 130 -6.96 -5.49 24.42
CA GLY A 130 -8.31 -5.56 24.98
C GLY A 130 -9.40 -5.05 24.03
N ILE A 131 -9.18 -5.14 22.71
CA ILE A 131 -10.14 -4.72 21.68
C ILE A 131 -11.16 -5.83 21.47
N PRO A 132 -12.47 -5.58 21.67
CA PRO A 132 -13.50 -6.59 21.45
C PRO A 132 -13.57 -7.03 19.99
N MET A 133 -13.52 -8.34 19.74
CA MET A 133 -13.72 -8.96 18.44
C MET A 133 -14.62 -10.19 18.55
N ALA A 134 -15.14 -10.67 17.42
CA ALA A 134 -15.80 -11.98 17.36
C ALA A 134 -14.89 -13.07 17.94
N GLU A 135 -15.46 -14.12 18.53
CA GLU A 135 -14.65 -15.25 19.01
C GLU A 135 -13.98 -15.95 17.82
N GLY A 136 -12.75 -16.43 18.00
CA GLY A 136 -12.06 -17.18 16.97
C GLY A 136 -10.69 -17.63 17.44
N LYS A 137 -10.17 -18.69 16.81
CA LYS A 137 -8.87 -19.27 17.14
C LYS A 137 -8.19 -19.82 15.89
N ALA A 138 -6.88 -19.66 15.81
CA ALA A 138 -6.06 -20.24 14.74
C ALA A 138 -5.75 -21.72 15.05
N PHE A 139 -5.79 -22.55 14.02
CA PHE A 139 -5.48 -23.98 14.10
C PHE A 139 -4.61 -24.39 12.91
N ASP A 140 -3.65 -25.28 13.16
CA ASP A 140 -2.78 -25.88 12.17
C ASP A 140 -3.16 -27.34 11.87
N ARG A 141 -4.18 -27.87 12.55
CA ARG A 141 -4.68 -29.24 12.41
C ARG A 141 -6.20 -29.26 12.43
N LEU A 142 -6.77 -30.19 11.65
CA LEU A 142 -8.21 -30.36 11.51
C LEU A 142 -8.88 -30.74 12.84
N GLU A 143 -8.36 -31.73 13.56
CA GLU A 143 -9.02 -32.29 14.75
C GLU A 143 -9.24 -31.22 15.86
N PRO A 144 -8.24 -30.41 16.28
CA PRO A 144 -8.48 -29.29 17.19
C PRO A 144 -9.47 -28.24 16.67
N ALA A 145 -9.43 -27.92 15.37
CA ALA A 145 -10.33 -26.95 14.76
C ALA A 145 -11.78 -27.43 14.79
N TYR A 146 -12.01 -28.71 14.48
CA TYR A 146 -13.33 -29.32 14.49
C TYR A 146 -13.95 -29.32 15.90
N ARG A 147 -13.16 -29.69 16.91
CA ARG A 147 -13.60 -29.67 18.32
C ARG A 147 -13.96 -28.27 18.79
N TYR A 148 -13.17 -27.27 18.40
CA TYR A 148 -13.48 -25.88 18.72
C TYR A 148 -14.80 -25.45 18.07
N GLY A 149 -14.99 -25.73 16.78
CA GLY A 149 -16.23 -25.41 16.07
C GLY A 149 -17.49 -26.06 16.68
N GLN A 150 -17.40 -27.33 17.09
CA GLN A 150 -18.48 -28.03 17.79
C GLN A 150 -18.83 -27.40 19.15
N GLY A 151 -17.88 -26.71 19.79
CA GLY A 151 -18.08 -26.02 21.06
C GLY A 151 -18.68 -24.62 20.96
N LEU A 152 -18.80 -24.06 19.75
CA LEU A 152 -19.28 -22.68 19.53
C LEU A 152 -20.81 -22.53 19.52
N GLY A 153 -21.58 -23.63 19.65
CA GLY A 153 -23.04 -23.63 19.67
C GLY A 153 -23.66 -23.91 18.31
#